data_AF-A0A2N7DMP9-F1
#
_entry.id   AF-A0A2N7DMP9-F1
#
_cell.length_a   1.000
_cell.length_b   1.000
_cell.length_c   1.000
_cell.angle_alpha   90.00
_cell.angle_beta   90.00
_cell.angle_gamma   90.00
#
_symmetry.space_group_name_H-M   'P 1'
#
loop_
_entity.id
_entity.type
_entity.pdbx_description
1 polymer ?
#
loop_
_entity_poly.entity_id
_entity_poly.type
_entity_poly.pdbx_seq_one_letter_code
_entity_poly.pdbx_strand_id
1 'polypeptide(L)'
;MDDTSSSSNHNKITDESLNKMFSEMPAEQKEQLLAILTSKENSTVDNQDLLEKFVTLESLSSTPSALKESLPDDITEETLAKTLAQIDNSQQTLADEQSQLINVFTEMFEQFSNAEPCDDINELRVFGNSPSLFEALEGAGVSGLSVFKNTVSQETDELLHAAMTCQIAGLTKNSQYLFKLFLQQQFIDKNESYQSLQSDINIEKGIIEKAQSHSIKGQNTRHSKNRQRKEFALSLYAKKSFKNPKQATERLFPSINDFANKMHHPFTSDYQGFQTVYRWFLSANK
;
A
#
# COMPACT_ATOMS: atom_id res chain seq x y z
N MET A 1 -25.15 18.48 26.79
CA MET A 1 -23.96 18.74 25.96
C MET A 1 -23.02 17.65 26.40
N ASP A 2 -23.13 16.52 25.73
CA ASP A 2 -22.50 15.28 26.16
C ASP A 2 -21.12 15.22 25.53
N ASP A 3 -20.11 15.25 26.39
CA ASP A 3 -18.72 14.95 26.05
C ASP A 3 -18.61 13.46 25.73
N THR A 4 -18.66 13.12 24.44
CA THR A 4 -18.15 11.84 23.96
C THR A 4 -16.65 11.96 23.77
N SER A 5 -15.89 11.77 24.84
CA SER A 5 -14.50 11.35 24.74
C SER A 5 -14.49 9.92 24.17
N SER A 6 -14.34 9.84 22.85
CA SER A 6 -13.98 8.60 22.19
C SER A 6 -12.54 8.28 22.58
N SER A 7 -12.42 7.62 23.73
CA SER A 7 -11.24 6.88 24.15
C SER A 7 -11.12 5.67 23.21
N SER A 8 -10.56 5.88 22.02
CA SER A 8 -10.06 4.77 21.22
C SER A 8 -8.91 4.13 22.01
N ASN A 9 -9.13 2.89 22.42
CA ASN A 9 -8.09 2.01 22.95
C ASN A 9 -7.02 1.80 21.87
N HIS A 10 -6.07 2.72 21.77
CA HIS A 10 -4.87 2.61 20.92
C HIS A 10 -3.74 1.79 21.59
N ASN A 11 -4.11 0.81 22.43
CA ASN A 11 -3.18 -0.18 22.97
C ASN A 11 -3.48 -1.53 22.34
N LYS A 12 -2.98 -1.74 21.13
CA LYS A 12 -2.75 -3.04 20.47
C LYS A 12 -2.21 -2.79 19.06
N ILE A 13 -0.99 -2.26 18.96
CA ILE A 13 -0.18 -2.44 17.75
C ILE A 13 0.70 -3.64 18.05
N THR A 14 0.11 -4.82 17.91
CA THR A 14 0.83 -6.09 17.89
C THR A 14 0.17 -6.94 16.83
N ASP A 15 0.95 -7.26 15.79
CA ASP A 15 0.68 -8.26 14.76
C ASP A 15 -0.23 -9.37 15.28
N GLU A 16 -1.41 -9.53 14.68
CA GLU A 16 -2.37 -10.53 15.16
C GLU A 16 -3.00 -11.44 14.10
N SER A 17 -2.46 -11.60 12.88
CA SER A 17 -2.98 -12.75 12.07
C SER A 17 -2.11 -13.56 11.10
N LEU A 18 -0.82 -13.29 10.78
CA LEU A 18 0.04 -14.30 10.11
C LEU A 18 1.56 -13.98 10.02
N ASN A 19 1.97 -12.72 9.87
CA ASN A 19 3.15 -12.29 10.64
C ASN A 19 2.78 -12.63 12.08
N LYS A 20 3.55 -13.35 12.89
CA LYS A 20 3.12 -14.10 14.10
C LYS A 20 3.03 -15.61 13.90
N MET A 21 2.47 -16.11 12.80
CA MET A 21 2.53 -17.56 12.53
C MET A 21 3.94 -18.03 12.18
N PHE A 22 4.77 -17.17 11.55
CA PHE A 22 6.16 -17.48 11.20
C PHE A 22 7.19 -16.60 11.94
N SER A 23 6.93 -15.30 12.04
CA SER A 23 7.81 -14.36 12.75
C SER A 23 7.71 -14.43 14.28
N GLU A 24 6.62 -14.97 14.84
CA GLU A 24 6.51 -15.29 16.28
C GLU A 24 6.19 -16.78 16.52
N MET A 25 6.45 -17.65 15.53
CA MET A 25 6.36 -19.09 15.75
C MET A 25 7.27 -19.43 16.96
N PRO A 26 6.72 -19.97 18.06
CA PRO A 26 7.55 -20.40 19.18
C PRO A 26 8.68 -21.28 18.65
N ALA A 27 9.92 -21.03 19.05
CA ALA A 27 11.09 -21.73 18.52
C ALA A 27 10.90 -23.27 18.54
N GLU A 28 10.19 -23.76 19.56
CA GLU A 28 9.81 -25.17 19.71
C GLU A 28 8.88 -25.69 18.58
N GLN A 29 7.90 -24.91 18.13
CA GLN A 29 7.01 -25.29 17.03
C GLN A 29 7.73 -25.27 15.69
N LYS A 30 8.67 -24.33 15.53
CA LYS A 30 9.52 -24.21 14.34
C LYS A 30 10.51 -25.36 14.26
N GLU A 31 11.14 -25.71 15.37
CA GLU A 31 12.01 -26.89 15.48
C GLU A 31 11.24 -28.18 15.22
N GLN A 32 9.99 -28.28 15.66
CA GLN A 32 9.14 -29.44 15.37
C GLN A 32 8.78 -29.54 13.88
N LEU A 33 8.41 -28.44 13.22
CA LEU A 33 8.12 -28.46 11.78
C LEU A 33 9.38 -28.81 10.96
N LEU A 34 10.52 -28.20 11.31
CA LEU A 34 11.81 -28.52 10.69
C LEU A 34 12.20 -29.97 10.95
N ALA A 35 11.97 -30.51 12.16
CA ALA A 35 12.24 -31.91 12.49
C ALA A 35 11.36 -32.88 11.69
N ILE A 36 10.09 -32.52 11.42
CA ILE A 36 9.17 -33.32 10.58
C ILE A 36 9.66 -33.34 9.12
N LEU A 37 10.05 -32.18 8.59
CA LEU A 37 10.53 -32.02 7.21
C LEU A 37 11.91 -32.64 6.97
N THR A 38 12.78 -32.65 7.99
CA THR A 38 14.14 -33.22 7.91
C THR A 38 14.25 -34.66 8.41
N SER A 39 13.14 -35.27 8.86
CA SER A 39 13.16 -36.64 9.37
C SER A 39 13.59 -37.62 8.27
N LYS A 40 14.36 -38.66 8.66
CA LYS A 40 14.87 -39.68 7.72
C LYS A 40 13.77 -40.47 6.99
N GLU A 41 12.57 -40.51 7.55
CA GLU A 41 11.40 -41.16 6.94
C GLU A 41 10.74 -40.26 5.88
N ASN A 42 10.99 -38.95 5.93
CA ASN A 42 10.43 -37.94 5.04
C ASN A 42 11.50 -37.27 4.15
N SER A 43 12.72 -37.82 3.96
CA SER A 43 13.74 -37.16 3.13
C SER A 43 13.51 -37.41 1.62
N THR A 44 12.42 -36.88 1.07
CA THR A 44 12.16 -36.85 -0.38
C THR A 44 12.67 -35.55 -0.98
N VAL A 45 12.86 -35.53 -2.31
CA VAL A 45 13.23 -34.30 -3.04
C VAL A 45 12.18 -33.20 -2.83
N ASP A 46 10.89 -33.58 -2.80
CA ASP A 46 9.78 -32.65 -2.56
C ASP A 46 9.84 -32.03 -1.15
N ASN A 47 10.30 -32.78 -0.15
CA ASN A 47 10.46 -32.27 1.22
C ASN A 47 11.68 -31.36 1.38
N GLN A 48 12.70 -31.51 0.53
CA GLN A 48 13.81 -30.54 0.46
C GLN A 48 13.38 -29.22 -0.19
N ASP A 49 12.60 -29.27 -1.28
CA ASP A 49 12.05 -28.08 -1.93
C ASP A 49 11.07 -27.34 -0.99
N LEU A 50 10.17 -28.06 -0.30
CA LEU A 50 9.32 -27.49 0.76
C LEU A 50 10.13 -26.78 1.86
N LEU A 51 11.25 -27.37 2.27
CA LEU A 51 12.13 -26.80 3.28
C LEU A 51 12.82 -25.52 2.77
N GLU A 52 13.26 -25.48 1.51
CA GLU A 52 13.80 -24.27 0.87
C GLU A 52 12.75 -23.15 0.80
N LYS A 53 11.49 -23.48 0.46
CA LYS A 53 10.38 -22.50 0.46
C LYS A 53 10.09 -21.99 1.86
N PHE A 54 10.13 -22.85 2.87
CA PHE A 54 9.96 -22.46 4.27
C PHE A 54 11.06 -21.49 4.74
N VAL A 55 12.33 -21.78 4.41
CA VAL A 55 13.47 -20.89 4.70
C VAL A 55 13.33 -19.56 3.94
N THR A 56 12.84 -19.59 2.70
CA THR A 56 12.57 -18.37 1.91
C THR A 56 11.52 -17.50 2.60
N LEU A 57 10.46 -18.11 3.13
CA LEU A 57 9.40 -17.40 3.84
C LEU A 57 9.89 -16.75 5.13
N GLU A 58 10.71 -17.48 5.90
CA GLU A 58 11.40 -16.93 7.07
C GLU A 58 12.29 -15.74 6.70
N SER A 59 13.06 -15.87 5.61
CA SER A 59 13.90 -14.79 5.14
C SER A 59 13.06 -13.57 4.77
N LEU A 60 11.95 -13.73 4.04
CA LEU A 60 11.09 -12.61 3.63
C LEU A 60 10.46 -11.91 4.84
N SER A 61 9.96 -12.66 5.82
CA SER A 61 9.40 -12.11 7.06
C SER A 61 10.41 -11.39 7.95
N SER A 62 11.69 -11.77 7.87
CA SER A 62 12.78 -11.17 8.65
C SER A 62 13.51 -10.05 7.90
N THR A 63 13.32 -9.97 6.58
CA THR A 63 13.96 -8.96 5.74
C THR A 63 13.25 -7.64 5.95
N PRO A 64 13.98 -6.56 6.30
CA PRO A 64 13.37 -5.25 6.41
C PRO A 64 12.78 -4.82 5.06
N SER A 65 11.62 -4.16 5.10
CA SER A 65 11.01 -3.58 3.89
C SER A 65 12.00 -2.73 3.10
N ALA A 66 11.89 -2.76 1.77
CA ALA A 66 12.68 -1.92 0.86
C ALA A 66 12.48 -0.43 1.13
N LEU A 67 11.37 -0.06 1.79
CA LEU A 67 11.08 1.31 2.18
C LEU A 67 11.91 1.79 3.37
N LYS A 68 12.55 0.89 4.14
CA LYS A 68 13.28 1.23 5.37
C LYS A 68 14.39 2.26 5.13
N GLU A 69 15.12 2.17 4.03
CA GLU A 69 16.19 3.14 3.70
C GLU A 69 15.64 4.53 3.38
N SER A 70 14.37 4.63 3.01
CA SER A 70 13.67 5.89 2.72
C SER A 70 12.97 6.46 3.96
N LEU A 71 12.99 5.74 5.09
CA LEU A 71 12.41 6.19 6.35
C LEU A 71 13.48 6.85 7.24
N PRO A 72 13.12 7.92 7.96
CA PRO A 72 13.99 8.52 8.97
C PRO A 72 14.14 7.60 10.19
N ASP A 73 15.29 7.71 10.87
CA ASP A 73 15.66 6.85 12.01
C ASP A 73 14.75 7.01 13.24
N ASP A 74 14.07 8.15 13.37
CA ASP A 74 13.22 8.51 14.52
C ASP A 74 11.72 8.28 14.29
N ILE A 75 11.38 7.43 13.31
CA ILE A 75 9.98 7.17 12.98
C ILE A 75 9.22 6.48 14.11
N THR A 76 8.00 6.94 14.33
CA THR A 76 7.05 6.35 15.28
C THR A 76 5.88 5.74 14.52
N GLU A 77 5.11 4.84 15.15
CA GLU A 77 3.90 4.25 14.57
C GLU A 77 2.91 5.33 14.11
N GLU A 78 2.74 6.39 14.90
CA GLU A 78 1.87 7.53 14.58
C GLU A 78 2.35 8.35 13.36
N THR A 79 3.65 8.36 13.08
CA THR A 79 4.24 9.15 11.98
C THR A 79 4.57 8.32 10.75
N LEU A 80 4.45 6.99 10.85
CA LEU A 80 4.79 6.05 9.79
C LEU A 80 3.96 6.27 8.54
N ALA A 81 2.62 6.24 8.65
CA ALA A 81 1.72 6.39 7.52
C ALA A 81 1.93 7.72 6.77
N LYS A 82 2.14 8.81 7.52
CA LYS A 82 2.41 10.13 6.97
C LYS A 82 3.73 10.21 6.21
N THR A 83 4.77 9.56 6.71
CA THR A 83 6.08 9.51 6.05
C THR A 83 6.02 8.64 4.79
N LEU A 84 5.37 7.47 4.89
CA LEU A 84 5.13 6.58 3.75
C LEU A 84 4.27 7.24 2.66
N ALA A 85 3.31 8.08 3.04
CA ALA A 85 2.49 8.83 2.08
C ALA A 85 3.29 9.85 1.25
N GLN A 86 4.46 10.29 1.74
CA GLN A 86 5.35 11.20 1.01
C GLN A 86 6.30 10.47 0.06
N ILE A 87 6.46 9.16 0.21
CA ILE A 87 7.32 8.33 -0.63
C ILE A 87 6.52 7.87 -1.84
N ASP A 88 7.06 8.13 -3.03
CA ASP A 88 6.47 7.67 -4.28
C ASP A 88 6.41 6.13 -4.30
N ASN A 89 5.27 5.59 -4.75
CA ASN A 89 5.01 4.16 -4.88
C ASN A 89 5.06 3.32 -3.57
N SER A 90 5.11 3.94 -2.39
CA SER A 90 5.16 3.21 -1.10
C SER A 90 4.13 2.09 -0.95
N GLN A 91 2.87 2.37 -1.31
CA GLN A 91 1.79 1.37 -1.23
C GLN A 91 1.95 0.22 -2.22
N GLN A 92 2.48 0.50 -3.42
CA GLN A 92 2.75 -0.54 -4.41
C GLN A 92 3.90 -1.42 -3.91
N THR A 93 4.96 -0.83 -3.37
CA THR A 93 6.08 -1.58 -2.78
C THR A 93 5.59 -2.50 -1.65
N LEU A 94 4.76 -2.00 -0.74
CA LEU A 94 4.17 -2.84 0.33
C LEU A 94 3.29 -3.95 -0.23
N ALA A 95 2.50 -3.67 -1.27
CA ALA A 95 1.67 -4.67 -1.93
C ALA A 95 2.50 -5.74 -2.67
N ASP A 96 3.63 -5.35 -3.27
CA ASP A 96 4.56 -6.25 -3.94
C ASP A 96 5.27 -7.16 -2.93
N GLU A 97 5.72 -6.61 -1.80
CA GLU A 97 6.29 -7.37 -0.67
C GLU A 97 5.28 -8.39 -0.12
N GLN A 98 4.04 -7.98 0.10
CA GLN A 98 2.97 -8.88 0.53
C GLN A 98 2.68 -9.96 -0.52
N SER A 99 2.73 -9.61 -1.80
CA SER A 99 2.52 -10.55 -2.91
C SER A 99 3.63 -11.58 -3.02
N GLN A 100 4.89 -11.22 -2.73
CA GLN A 100 5.99 -12.18 -2.69
C GLN A 100 5.74 -13.26 -1.63
N LEU A 101 5.27 -12.87 -0.44
CA LEU A 101 4.93 -13.80 0.62
C LEU A 101 3.78 -14.74 0.20
N ILE A 102 2.73 -14.20 -0.41
CA ILE A 102 1.60 -14.97 -0.96
C ILE A 102 2.07 -15.95 -2.05
N ASN A 103 3.00 -15.54 -2.91
CA ASN A 103 3.53 -16.38 -3.98
C ASN A 103 4.30 -17.59 -3.41
N VAL A 104 5.14 -17.39 -2.39
CA VAL A 104 5.83 -18.50 -1.73
C VAL A 104 4.84 -19.51 -1.14
N PHE A 105 3.77 -19.05 -0.49
CA PHE A 105 2.70 -19.92 -0.02
C PHE A 105 1.97 -20.67 -1.15
N THR A 106 1.78 -20.00 -2.28
CA THR A 106 1.18 -20.60 -3.48
C THR A 106 2.04 -21.72 -4.04
N GLU A 107 3.33 -21.49 -4.17
CA GLU A 107 4.28 -22.50 -4.64
C GLU A 107 4.32 -23.72 -3.69
N MET A 108 4.30 -23.49 -2.37
CA MET A 108 4.21 -24.58 -1.39
C MET A 108 2.93 -25.41 -1.56
N PHE A 109 1.79 -24.76 -1.86
CA PHE A 109 0.54 -25.49 -2.08
C PHE A 109 0.54 -26.26 -3.41
N GLU A 110 1.08 -25.66 -4.47
CA GLU A 110 1.15 -26.28 -5.80
C GLU A 110 2.03 -27.53 -5.84
N GLN A 111 3.02 -27.66 -4.95
CA GLN A 111 3.77 -28.90 -4.78
C GLN A 111 2.86 -30.08 -4.40
N PHE A 112 1.87 -29.85 -3.52
CA PHE A 112 0.84 -30.85 -3.22
C PHE A 112 -0.13 -31.06 -4.39
N SER A 113 -0.23 -30.10 -5.31
CA SER A 113 -1.10 -30.23 -6.47
C SER A 113 -0.68 -31.29 -7.48
N ASN A 114 0.59 -31.73 -7.43
CA ASN A 114 1.14 -32.76 -8.30
C ASN A 114 0.96 -34.19 -7.76
N ALA A 115 0.41 -34.35 -6.55
CA ALA A 115 0.14 -35.66 -5.98
C ALA A 115 -0.97 -36.40 -6.76
N GLU A 116 -0.84 -37.73 -6.89
CA GLU A 116 -1.91 -38.54 -7.46
C GLU A 116 -3.18 -38.42 -6.60
N PRO A 117 -4.37 -38.30 -7.23
CA PRO A 117 -5.63 -38.28 -6.50
C PRO A 117 -5.81 -39.53 -5.64
N CYS A 118 -6.45 -39.39 -4.48
CA CYS A 118 -6.87 -40.53 -3.67
C CYS A 118 -8.03 -41.24 -4.36
N ASP A 119 -7.86 -42.54 -4.62
CA ASP A 119 -8.88 -43.39 -5.23
C ASP A 119 -9.92 -43.91 -4.21
N ASP A 120 -9.64 -43.86 -2.91
CA ASP A 120 -10.57 -44.32 -1.88
C ASP A 120 -11.57 -43.23 -1.47
N ILE A 121 -12.81 -43.38 -1.95
CA ILE A 121 -13.92 -42.49 -1.63
C ILE A 121 -14.26 -42.43 -0.13
N ASN A 122 -13.98 -43.49 0.64
CA ASN A 122 -14.22 -43.49 2.08
C ASN A 122 -13.16 -42.66 2.81
N GLU A 123 -11.90 -42.74 2.41
CA GLU A 123 -10.83 -41.88 2.94
C GLU A 123 -11.13 -40.40 2.63
N LEU A 124 -11.51 -40.09 1.38
CA LEU A 124 -11.96 -38.75 0.99
C LEU A 124 -13.15 -38.26 1.82
N ARG A 125 -14.12 -39.14 2.09
CA ARG A 125 -15.30 -38.80 2.90
C ARG A 125 -14.93 -38.55 4.36
N VAL A 126 -14.02 -39.34 4.93
CA VAL A 126 -13.55 -39.16 6.31
C VAL A 126 -12.77 -37.85 6.42
N PHE A 127 -11.85 -37.60 5.49
CA PHE A 127 -11.06 -36.38 5.47
C PHE A 127 -11.94 -35.14 5.27
N GLY A 128 -12.79 -35.13 4.24
CA GLY A 128 -13.60 -33.96 3.87
C GLY A 128 -14.75 -33.64 4.83
N ASN A 129 -15.26 -34.61 5.60
CA ASN A 129 -16.27 -34.36 6.63
C ASN A 129 -15.68 -34.14 8.03
N SER A 130 -14.35 -34.12 8.16
CA SER A 130 -13.72 -33.79 9.42
C SER A 130 -14.05 -32.34 9.80
N PRO A 131 -14.24 -32.02 11.09
CA PRO A 131 -14.61 -30.67 11.53
C PRO A 131 -13.57 -29.58 11.26
N SER A 132 -12.31 -29.96 11.02
CA SER A 132 -11.20 -29.04 10.70
C SER A 132 -10.12 -29.78 9.91
N LEU A 133 -9.23 -29.02 9.26
CA LEU A 133 -8.06 -29.61 8.57
C LEU A 133 -7.18 -30.39 9.55
N PHE A 134 -6.93 -29.81 10.74
CA PHE A 134 -6.04 -30.40 11.72
C PHE A 134 -6.57 -31.72 12.30
N GLU A 135 -7.88 -31.83 12.48
CA GLU A 135 -8.51 -33.10 12.88
C GLU A 135 -8.46 -34.14 11.75
N ALA A 136 -8.63 -33.70 10.49
CA ALA A 136 -8.49 -34.57 9.33
C ALA A 136 -7.06 -35.14 9.22
N LEU A 137 -6.06 -34.29 9.42
CA LEU A 137 -4.64 -34.66 9.41
C LEU A 137 -4.27 -35.58 10.58
N GLU A 138 -4.79 -35.32 11.79
CA GLU A 138 -4.58 -36.19 12.95
C GLU A 138 -5.19 -37.57 12.72
N GLY A 139 -6.40 -37.65 12.17
CA GLY A 139 -7.05 -38.90 11.77
C GLY A 139 -6.29 -39.67 10.67
N ALA A 140 -5.55 -38.96 9.83
CA ALA A 140 -4.65 -39.52 8.82
C ALA A 140 -3.25 -39.90 9.36
N GLY A 141 -3.01 -39.75 10.68
CA GLY A 141 -1.74 -40.08 11.33
C GLY A 141 -0.68 -38.97 11.30
N VAL A 142 -1.04 -37.76 10.87
CA VAL A 142 -0.16 -36.58 10.81
C VAL A 142 -0.37 -35.69 12.04
N SER A 143 -0.18 -36.28 13.23
CA SER A 143 -0.48 -35.64 14.52
C SER A 143 0.44 -34.44 14.83
N GLY A 144 1.60 -34.36 14.18
CA GLY A 144 2.62 -33.32 14.41
C GLY A 144 2.21 -31.90 14.01
N LEU A 145 1.12 -31.74 13.25
CA LEU A 145 0.62 -30.43 12.80
C LEU A 145 -0.50 -29.86 13.68
N SER A 146 -0.97 -30.63 14.67
CA SER A 146 -2.02 -30.21 15.62
C SER A 146 -1.68 -28.94 16.40
N VAL A 147 -0.39 -28.63 16.55
CA VAL A 147 0.12 -27.43 17.23
C VAL A 147 -0.28 -26.12 16.53
N PHE A 148 -0.63 -26.17 15.23
CA PHE A 148 -1.04 -25.00 14.46
C PHE A 148 -2.56 -24.72 14.50
N LYS A 149 -3.36 -25.59 15.15
CA LYS A 149 -4.83 -25.51 15.19
C LYS A 149 -5.36 -24.19 15.76
N ASN A 150 -4.65 -23.61 16.72
CA ASN A 150 -5.07 -22.36 17.36
C ASN A 150 -4.55 -21.10 16.66
N THR A 151 -3.72 -21.26 15.62
CA THR A 151 -3.05 -20.15 14.92
C THR A 151 -3.85 -19.69 13.70
N VAL A 152 -4.65 -20.59 13.11
CA VAL A 152 -5.51 -20.30 11.95
C VAL A 152 -6.94 -20.05 12.43
N SER A 153 -7.60 -19.01 11.92
CA SER A 153 -9.01 -18.75 12.25
C SER A 153 -9.90 -19.86 11.69
N GLN A 154 -11.00 -20.19 12.37
CA GLN A 154 -11.88 -21.29 11.94
C GLN A 154 -12.39 -21.13 10.49
N GLU A 155 -12.80 -19.92 10.09
CA GLU A 155 -13.26 -19.67 8.71
C GLU A 155 -12.15 -19.83 7.66
N THR A 156 -10.89 -19.52 8.00
CA THR A 156 -9.77 -19.70 7.05
C THR A 156 -9.26 -21.14 7.04
N ASP A 157 -9.39 -21.87 8.15
CA ASP A 157 -9.19 -23.31 8.20
C ASP A 157 -10.16 -24.05 7.27
N GLU A 158 -11.45 -23.68 7.26
CA GLU A 158 -12.46 -24.28 6.38
C GLU A 158 -12.09 -24.13 4.90
N LEU A 159 -11.60 -22.97 4.48
CA LEU A 159 -11.18 -22.73 3.09
C LEU A 159 -9.96 -23.58 2.71
N LEU A 160 -8.95 -23.65 3.58
CA LEU A 160 -7.76 -24.46 3.35
C LEU A 160 -8.09 -25.96 3.35
N HIS A 161 -8.95 -26.40 4.27
CA HIS A 161 -9.43 -27.77 4.37
C HIS A 161 -10.21 -28.19 3.12
N ALA A 162 -11.12 -27.34 2.65
CA ALA A 162 -11.87 -27.57 1.41
C ALA A 162 -10.94 -27.59 0.19
N ALA A 163 -9.93 -26.70 0.14
CA ALA A 163 -8.94 -26.68 -0.93
C ALA A 163 -8.13 -27.98 -0.95
N MET A 164 -7.64 -28.45 0.20
CA MET A 164 -6.91 -29.73 0.31
C MET A 164 -7.80 -30.93 -0.03
N THR A 165 -9.05 -30.95 0.45
CA THR A 165 -10.01 -32.02 0.12
C THR A 165 -10.25 -32.10 -1.39
N CYS A 166 -10.46 -30.96 -2.05
CA CYS A 166 -10.57 -30.88 -3.50
C CYS A 166 -9.29 -31.37 -4.19
N GLN A 167 -8.13 -31.04 -3.66
CA GLN A 167 -6.85 -31.46 -4.21
C GLN A 167 -6.69 -32.98 -4.17
N ILE A 168 -6.91 -33.58 -2.99
CA ILE A 168 -6.82 -35.03 -2.77
C ILE A 168 -7.85 -35.76 -3.65
N ALA A 169 -9.03 -35.17 -3.87
CA ALA A 169 -10.06 -35.72 -4.77
C ALA A 169 -9.77 -35.51 -6.29
N GLY A 170 -8.65 -34.87 -6.66
CA GLY A 170 -8.30 -34.58 -8.05
C GLY A 170 -9.05 -33.40 -8.68
N LEU A 171 -9.81 -32.63 -7.89
CA LEU A 171 -10.54 -31.42 -8.32
C LEU A 171 -9.64 -30.18 -8.27
N THR A 172 -8.52 -30.23 -9.00
CA THR A 172 -7.42 -29.25 -8.94
C THR A 172 -7.85 -27.81 -9.17
N LYS A 173 -8.75 -27.55 -10.13
CA LYS A 173 -9.25 -26.19 -10.40
C LYS A 173 -10.02 -25.59 -9.21
N ASN A 174 -10.86 -26.41 -8.57
CA ASN A 174 -11.62 -25.96 -7.40
C ASN A 174 -10.70 -25.75 -6.21
N SER A 175 -9.72 -26.65 -6.05
CA SER A 175 -8.67 -26.53 -5.04
C SER A 175 -7.91 -25.21 -5.15
N GLN A 176 -7.38 -24.90 -6.34
CA GLN A 176 -6.65 -23.65 -6.60
C GLN A 176 -7.51 -22.40 -6.33
N TYR A 177 -8.78 -22.43 -6.72
CA TYR A 177 -9.70 -21.31 -6.46
C TYR A 177 -9.92 -21.09 -4.95
N LEU A 178 -10.22 -22.17 -4.21
CA LEU A 178 -10.43 -22.12 -2.76
C LEU A 178 -9.15 -21.71 -2.02
N PHE A 179 -7.99 -22.21 -2.46
CA PHE A 179 -6.70 -21.82 -1.91
C PHE A 179 -6.41 -20.33 -2.13
N LYS A 180 -6.71 -19.81 -3.33
CA LYS A 180 -6.61 -18.37 -3.59
C LYS A 180 -7.51 -17.53 -2.67
N LEU A 181 -8.73 -18.00 -2.40
CA LEU A 181 -9.63 -17.33 -1.45
C LEU A 181 -9.07 -17.39 -0.02
N PHE A 182 -8.50 -18.52 0.39
CA PHE A 182 -7.79 -18.64 1.67
C PHE A 182 -6.67 -17.60 1.78
N LEU A 183 -5.79 -17.51 0.78
CA LEU A 183 -4.70 -16.54 0.78
C LEU A 183 -5.21 -15.10 0.85
N GLN A 184 -6.23 -14.77 0.05
CA GLN A 184 -6.80 -13.43 0.08
C GLN A 184 -7.40 -13.10 1.44
N GLN A 185 -8.18 -14.01 2.02
CA GLN A 185 -8.77 -13.77 3.34
C GLN A 185 -7.69 -13.63 4.41
N GLN A 186 -6.69 -14.49 4.39
CA GLN A 186 -5.70 -14.53 5.46
C GLN A 186 -4.66 -13.41 5.37
N PHE A 187 -4.15 -13.11 4.17
CA PHE A 187 -3.06 -12.15 3.98
C PHE A 187 -3.51 -10.74 3.67
N ILE A 188 -4.72 -10.58 3.13
CA ILE A 188 -5.22 -9.29 2.67
C ILE A 188 -6.40 -8.86 3.54
N ASP A 189 -7.50 -9.61 3.56
CA ASP A 189 -8.75 -9.10 4.13
C ASP A 189 -8.78 -9.12 5.67
N LYS A 190 -8.26 -10.19 6.30
CA LYS A 190 -8.16 -10.34 7.78
C LYS A 190 -6.84 -9.85 8.36
N ASN A 191 -5.95 -9.31 7.53
CA ASN A 191 -4.72 -8.68 8.00
C ASN A 191 -5.02 -7.21 8.36
N GLU A 192 -5.58 -7.02 9.57
CA GLU A 192 -6.00 -5.70 10.05
C GLU A 192 -4.86 -4.67 10.03
N SER A 193 -3.65 -5.08 10.39
CA SER A 193 -2.47 -4.21 10.39
C SER A 193 -2.13 -3.72 8.99
N TYR A 194 -2.10 -4.62 8.00
CA TYR A 194 -1.88 -4.26 6.60
C TYR A 194 -2.98 -3.34 6.07
N GLN A 195 -4.24 -3.67 6.33
CA GLN A 195 -5.38 -2.86 5.86
C GLN A 195 -5.41 -1.48 6.52
N SER A 196 -5.17 -1.40 7.83
CA SER A 196 -5.10 -0.14 8.57
C SER A 196 -3.98 0.73 8.01
N LEU A 197 -2.77 0.18 7.85
CA LEU A 197 -1.64 0.93 7.31
C LEU A 197 -1.91 1.44 5.89
N GLN A 198 -2.45 0.59 5.01
CA GLN A 198 -2.82 0.97 3.64
C GLN A 198 -3.90 2.07 3.62
N SER A 199 -4.88 1.98 4.51
CA SER A 199 -5.92 3.00 4.68
C SER A 199 -5.33 4.33 5.18
N ASP A 200 -4.46 4.29 6.19
CA ASP A 200 -3.85 5.49 6.78
C ASP A 200 -2.94 6.20 5.77
N ILE A 201 -2.15 5.45 4.99
CA ILE A 201 -1.35 6.02 3.89
C ILE A 201 -2.25 6.71 2.85
N ASN A 202 -3.38 6.09 2.48
CA ASN A 202 -4.33 6.70 1.54
C ASN A 202 -4.94 8.00 2.09
N ILE A 203 -5.30 8.03 3.38
CA ILE A 203 -5.83 9.22 4.05
C ILE A 203 -4.78 10.34 4.00
N GLU A 204 -3.54 10.04 4.39
CA GLU A 204 -2.45 11.02 4.41
C GLU A 204 -2.10 11.53 3.00
N LYS A 205 -2.07 10.65 1.98
CA LYS A 205 -1.93 11.06 0.57
C LYS A 205 -3.04 12.04 0.17
N GLY A 206 -4.28 11.73 0.52
CA GLY A 206 -5.42 12.61 0.27
C GLY A 206 -5.30 13.97 0.97
N ILE A 207 -4.73 14.01 2.17
CA ILE A 207 -4.44 15.27 2.90
C ILE A 207 -3.36 16.07 2.15
N ILE A 208 -2.26 15.43 1.75
CA ILE A 208 -1.16 16.06 1.02
C ILE A 208 -1.66 16.64 -0.31
N GLU A 209 -2.41 15.88 -1.10
CA GLU A 209 -2.97 16.31 -2.38
C GLU A 209 -3.93 17.51 -2.22
N LYS A 210 -4.80 17.47 -1.20
CA LYS A 210 -5.70 18.60 -0.89
C LYS A 210 -4.90 19.84 -0.51
N ALA A 211 -3.87 19.71 0.34
CA ALA A 211 -3.02 20.82 0.74
C ALA A 211 -2.29 21.42 -0.47
N GLN A 212 -1.76 20.59 -1.37
CA GLN A 212 -1.15 21.03 -2.63
C GLN A 212 -2.16 21.77 -3.52
N SER A 213 -3.36 21.22 -3.70
CA SER A 213 -4.45 21.85 -4.46
C SER A 213 -4.84 23.21 -3.88
N HIS A 214 -4.97 23.31 -2.56
CA HIS A 214 -5.25 24.57 -1.86
C HIS A 214 -4.10 25.57 -1.99
N SER A 215 -2.86 25.12 -1.92
CA SER A 215 -1.67 25.96 -2.13
C SER A 215 -1.65 26.54 -3.54
N ILE A 216 -1.87 25.72 -4.57
CA ILE A 216 -1.94 26.14 -5.97
C ILE A 216 -3.11 27.12 -6.18
N LYS A 217 -4.30 26.81 -5.63
CA LYS A 217 -5.46 27.73 -5.67
C LYS A 217 -5.14 29.06 -4.99
N GLY A 218 -4.53 29.04 -3.81
CA GLY A 218 -4.10 30.23 -3.07
C GLY A 218 -3.08 31.07 -3.83
N GLN A 219 -2.09 30.42 -4.45
CA GLN A 219 -1.11 31.08 -5.32
C GLN A 219 -1.79 31.72 -6.53
N ASN A 220 -2.71 31.00 -7.17
CA ASN A 220 -3.45 31.49 -8.32
C ASN A 220 -4.38 32.66 -7.95
N THR A 221 -5.08 32.61 -6.81
CA THR A 221 -5.96 33.70 -6.36
C THR A 221 -5.15 34.93 -5.94
N ARG A 222 -4.07 34.75 -5.17
CA ARG A 222 -3.18 35.84 -4.72
C ARG A 222 -2.58 36.61 -5.89
N HIS A 223 -2.26 35.92 -6.98
CA HIS A 223 -1.64 36.53 -8.15
C HIS A 223 -2.61 36.81 -9.31
N SER A 224 -3.90 36.45 -9.21
CA SER A 224 -4.86 36.55 -10.32
C SER A 224 -4.99 37.98 -10.84
N LYS A 225 -5.20 38.95 -9.93
CA LYS A 225 -5.32 40.36 -10.27
C LYS A 225 -4.05 40.90 -10.92
N ASN A 226 -2.88 40.47 -10.46
CA ASN A 226 -1.62 40.89 -11.07
C ASN A 226 -1.40 40.25 -12.46
N ARG A 227 -1.82 38.99 -12.67
CA ARG A 227 -1.83 38.34 -13.99
C ARG A 227 -2.77 39.06 -14.94
N GLN A 228 -3.99 39.40 -14.51
CA GLN A 228 -4.94 40.18 -15.31
C GLN A 228 -4.37 41.55 -15.71
N ARG A 229 -3.69 42.28 -14.80
CA ARG A 229 -2.99 43.53 -15.15
C ARG A 229 -1.90 43.30 -16.20
N LYS A 230 -1.10 42.24 -16.04
CA LYS A 230 -0.03 41.88 -16.98
C LYS A 230 -0.59 41.50 -18.34
N GLU A 231 -1.61 40.66 -18.40
CA GLU A 231 -2.29 40.24 -19.63
C GLU A 231 -2.92 41.44 -20.34
N PHE A 232 -3.61 42.32 -19.62
CA PHE A 232 -4.14 43.56 -20.19
C PHE A 232 -3.03 44.43 -20.79
N ALA A 233 -1.94 44.66 -20.04
CA ALA A 233 -0.80 45.41 -20.51
C ALA A 233 -0.17 44.80 -21.78
N LEU A 234 0.04 43.48 -21.80
CA LEU A 234 0.60 42.77 -22.95
C LEU A 234 -0.35 42.79 -24.15
N SER A 235 -1.67 42.73 -23.93
CA SER A 235 -2.67 42.86 -25.00
C SER A 235 -2.66 44.24 -25.66
N LEU A 236 -2.39 45.30 -24.89
CA LEU A 236 -2.21 46.65 -25.42
C LEU A 236 -0.88 46.78 -26.16
N TYR A 237 0.16 46.16 -25.63
CA TYR A 237 1.49 46.17 -26.21
C TYR A 237 1.51 45.48 -27.59
N ALA A 238 0.83 44.34 -27.73
CA ALA A 238 0.75 43.59 -28.98
C ALA A 238 0.02 44.34 -30.11
N LYS A 239 -0.87 45.29 -29.78
CA LYS A 239 -1.71 46.00 -30.78
C LYS A 239 -0.98 47.09 -31.56
N LYS A 240 0.20 47.54 -31.11
CA LYS A 240 0.93 48.66 -31.72
C LYS A 240 2.42 48.36 -31.78
N SER A 241 3.07 48.81 -32.84
CA SER A 241 4.53 48.78 -32.92
C SER A 241 5.11 49.97 -32.15
N PHE A 242 6.03 49.70 -31.22
CA PHE A 242 6.74 50.69 -30.43
C PHE A 242 8.24 50.55 -30.67
N LYS A 243 8.98 51.66 -30.67
CA LYS A 243 10.43 51.66 -30.96
C LYS A 243 11.24 50.90 -29.89
N ASN A 244 10.79 50.94 -28.64
CA ASN A 244 11.37 50.18 -27.54
C ASN A 244 10.34 50.02 -26.39
N PRO A 245 10.56 49.07 -25.45
CA PRO A 245 9.68 48.86 -24.30
C PRO A 245 9.44 50.10 -23.45
N LYS A 246 10.45 50.97 -23.28
CA LYS A 246 10.35 52.18 -22.45
C LYS A 246 9.31 53.15 -23.03
N GLN A 247 9.39 53.41 -24.33
CA GLN A 247 8.42 54.24 -25.05
C GLN A 247 7.00 53.67 -24.97
N ALA A 248 6.88 52.34 -25.02
CA ALA A 248 5.59 51.66 -24.87
C ALA A 248 5.03 51.85 -23.46
N THR A 249 5.86 51.71 -22.42
CA THR A 249 5.47 51.96 -21.04
C THR A 249 5.01 53.40 -20.84
N GLU A 250 5.75 54.41 -21.31
CA GLU A 250 5.36 55.82 -21.21
C GLU A 250 3.98 56.11 -21.81
N ARG A 251 3.67 55.49 -22.95
CA ARG A 251 2.40 55.72 -23.64
C ARG A 251 1.23 54.89 -23.09
N LEU A 252 1.49 53.68 -22.63
CA LEU A 252 0.44 52.73 -22.23
C LEU A 252 0.19 52.72 -20.72
N PHE A 253 1.14 53.17 -19.90
CA PHE A 253 1.01 53.12 -18.45
C PHE A 253 -0.23 53.81 -17.91
N PRO A 254 -0.65 55.01 -18.38
CA PRO A 254 -1.88 55.64 -17.89
C PRO A 254 -3.12 54.74 -18.04
N SER A 255 -3.30 54.13 -19.23
CA SER A 255 -4.43 53.23 -19.48
C SER A 255 -4.35 51.92 -18.68
N ILE A 256 -3.13 51.42 -18.41
CA ILE A 256 -2.91 50.23 -17.58
C ILE A 256 -3.19 50.55 -16.10
N ASN A 257 -2.80 51.74 -15.63
CA ASN A 257 -3.07 52.23 -14.29
C ASN A 257 -4.58 52.44 -14.06
N ASP A 258 -5.28 53.01 -15.05
CA ASP A 258 -6.74 53.15 -15.01
C ASP A 258 -7.44 51.79 -14.92
N PHE A 259 -6.98 50.79 -15.68
CA PHE A 259 -7.48 49.43 -15.58
C PHE A 259 -7.22 48.82 -14.19
N ALA A 260 -6.02 48.99 -13.66
CA ALA A 260 -5.64 48.55 -12.31
C ALA A 260 -6.53 49.18 -11.21
N ASN A 261 -6.88 50.46 -11.36
CA ASN A 261 -7.78 51.17 -10.47
C ASN A 261 -9.22 50.63 -10.58
N LYS A 262 -9.73 50.40 -11.80
CA LYS A 262 -11.07 49.86 -12.05
C LYS A 262 -11.27 48.45 -11.47
N MET A 263 -10.22 47.63 -11.43
CA MET A 263 -10.27 46.29 -10.81
C MET A 263 -9.98 46.28 -9.30
N HIS A 264 -9.96 47.46 -8.67
CA HIS A 264 -9.64 47.69 -7.25
C HIS A 264 -8.32 47.01 -6.83
N HIS A 265 -7.30 47.14 -7.67
CA HIS A 265 -5.95 46.66 -7.40
C HIS A 265 -4.92 47.63 -8.00
N PRO A 266 -4.79 48.83 -7.41
CA PRO A 266 -3.87 49.86 -7.90
C PRO A 266 -2.42 49.39 -7.78
N PHE A 267 -1.52 50.04 -8.51
CA PHE A 267 -0.10 49.96 -8.19
C PHE A 267 0.18 50.73 -6.89
N THR A 268 1.19 50.28 -6.14
CA THR A 268 1.57 50.92 -4.87
C THR A 268 1.98 52.40 -5.07
N SER A 269 2.56 52.72 -6.22
CA SER A 269 2.78 54.09 -6.68
C SER A 269 2.93 54.11 -8.20
N ASP A 270 2.76 55.28 -8.82
CA ASP A 270 2.94 55.43 -10.26
C ASP A 270 4.37 55.06 -10.70
N TYR A 271 5.38 55.42 -9.89
CA TYR A 271 6.77 55.06 -10.16
C TYR A 271 6.99 53.54 -10.15
N GLN A 272 6.48 52.84 -9.13
CA GLN A 272 6.61 51.38 -9.03
C GLN A 272 5.79 50.66 -10.11
N GLY A 273 4.60 51.19 -10.44
CA GLY A 273 3.76 50.68 -11.52
C GLY A 273 4.45 50.80 -12.87
N PHE A 274 5.03 51.95 -13.17
CA PHE A 274 5.77 52.19 -14.41
C PHE A 274 6.93 51.20 -14.56
N GLN A 275 7.75 51.04 -13.52
CA GLN A 275 8.86 50.07 -13.52
C GLN A 275 8.38 48.63 -13.72
N THR A 276 7.25 48.27 -13.10
CA THR A 276 6.66 46.92 -13.21
C THR A 276 6.19 46.63 -14.64
N VAL A 277 5.47 47.57 -15.25
CA VAL A 277 4.99 47.44 -16.64
C VAL A 277 6.16 47.42 -17.62
N TYR A 278 7.18 48.25 -17.41
CA TYR A 278 8.41 48.24 -18.21
C TYR A 278 9.08 46.86 -18.19
N ARG A 279 9.23 46.24 -17.02
CA ARG A 279 9.78 44.88 -16.90
C ARG A 279 8.94 43.84 -17.63
N TRP A 280 7.62 43.94 -17.61
CA TRP A 280 6.75 43.04 -18.36
C TRP A 280 6.97 43.15 -19.87
N PHE A 281 7.02 44.37 -20.41
CA PHE A 281 7.29 44.58 -21.83
C PHE A 281 8.69 44.14 -22.23
N LEU A 282 9.70 44.39 -21.38
CA LEU A 282 11.06 43.91 -21.60
C LEU A 282 11.12 42.37 -21.65
N SER A 283 10.37 41.70 -20.77
CA SER A 283 10.32 40.22 -20.75
C SER A 283 9.60 39.62 -21.96
N ALA A 284 8.68 40.35 -22.58
CA ALA A 284 7.95 39.90 -23.76
C ALA A 284 8.71 40.14 -25.08
N ASN A 285 9.78 40.92 -25.04
CA ASN A 285 10.67 41.18 -26.18
C ASN A 285 11.92 40.29 -26.22
N LYS A 286 12.05 39.37 -25.25
CA LYS A 286 13.04 38.30 -25.28
C LYS A 286 12.43 37.07 -25.93
#